data_AF-A0A954BII2-F1
#
_entry.id   AF-A0A954BII2-F1
#
_cell.length_a   1.000
_cell.length_b   1.000
_cell.length_c   1.000
_cell.angle_alpha   90.00
_cell.angle_beta   90.00
_cell.angle_gamma   90.00
#
_symmetry.space_group_name_H-M   'P 1'
#
loop_
_entity.id
_entity.type
_entity.pdbx_description
1 polymer ?
#
loop_
_entity_poly.entity_id
_entity_poly.type
_entity_poly.pdbx_seq_one_letter_code
_entity_poly.pdbx_strand_id
1 'polypeptide(L)' 'KVKVTLRFRGREMAHQHLGMQLLERVKSDFEENTKVELEPKLEGRQMTMVLAPR' A
#
# COMPACT_ATOMS: atom_id res chain seq x y z
N LYS A 1 6.75 -12.81 3.51
CA LYS A 1 5.78 -11.70 3.72
C LYS A 1 6.49 -10.39 3.46
N VAL A 2 5.90 -9.50 2.68
CA VAL A 2 6.45 -8.20 2.27
C VAL A 2 5.50 -7.12 2.78
N LYS A 3 6.03 -6.15 3.54
CA LYS A 3 5.26 -5.00 4.00
C LYS A 3 5.63 -3.79 3.14
N VAL A 4 4.64 -3.25 2.42
CA VAL A 4 4.78 -2.02 1.65
C VAL A 4 4.26 -0.88 2.50
N THR A 5 5.07 0.16 2.69
CA THR A 5 4.69 1.33 3.50
C THR A 5 4.95 2.60 2.71
N LEU A 6 3.90 3.37 2.47
CA LEU A 6 3.96 4.73 1.97
C LEU A 6 3.97 5.70 3.14
N ARG A 7 4.88 6.66 3.12
CA ARG A 7 4.96 7.71 4.15
C ARG A 7 4.60 9.04 3.52
N PHE A 8 3.55 9.67 4.01
CA PHE A 8 3.14 11.00 3.58
C PHE A 8 3.92 12.07 4.35
N ARG A 9 4.54 13.01 3.64
CA ARG A 9 5.28 14.14 4.20
C ARG A 9 4.59 15.47 3.86
N GLY A 10 4.47 16.35 4.87
CA GLY A 10 3.93 17.70 4.68
C GLY A 10 2.55 17.72 3.99
N ARG A 11 2.48 18.36 2.82
CA ARG A 11 1.24 18.56 2.02
C ARG A 11 0.74 17.28 1.34
N GLU A 12 1.52 16.21 1.30
CA GLU A 12 1.11 14.94 0.69
C GLU A 12 -0.03 14.26 1.45
N MET A 13 -0.28 14.65 2.70
CA MET A 13 -1.44 14.18 3.49
C MET A 13 -2.79 14.55 2.84
N ALA A 14 -2.84 15.58 1.98
CA ALA A 14 -4.04 15.92 1.22
C ALA A 14 -4.25 14.99 0.01
N HIS A 15 -3.23 14.23 -0.39
CA HIS A 15 -3.24 13.39 -1.59
C HIS A 15 -3.25 11.89 -1.26
N GLN A 16 -3.93 11.48 -0.18
CA GLN A 16 -4.02 10.06 0.22
C GLN A 16 -4.54 9.14 -0.90
N HIS A 17 -5.43 9.65 -1.75
CA HIS A 17 -5.94 8.94 -2.93
C HIS A 17 -4.85 8.49 -3.92
N LEU A 18 -3.75 9.25 -4.07
CA LEU A 18 -2.63 8.87 -4.94
C LEU A 18 -1.85 7.71 -4.32
N GLY A 19 -1.70 7.71 -2.99
CA GLY A 19 -1.08 6.61 -2.27
C GLY A 19 -1.90 5.31 -2.39
N MET A 20 -3.23 5.42 -2.32
CA MET A 20 -4.13 4.29 -2.53
C MET A 20 -4.01 3.71 -3.95
N GLN A 21 -4.10 4.56 -4.97
CA GLN A 21 -3.95 4.14 -6.38
C GLN A 21 -2.59 3.48 -6.65
N LEU A 22 -1.52 3.99 -6.02
CA LEU A 22 -0.20 3.39 -6.15
C LEU A 22 -0.15 1.98 -5.54
N LEU A 23 -0.76 1.78 -4.36
CA LEU A 23 -0.81 0.46 -3.72
C LEU A 23 -1.71 -0.52 -4.48
N GLU A 24 -2.82 -0.05 -5.06
CA GLU A 24 -3.66 -0.85 -5.96
C GLU A 24 -2.88 -1.31 -7.20
N ARG A 25 -2.07 -0.42 -7.79
CA ARG A 25 -1.20 -0.80 -8.90
C ARG A 25 -0.17 -1.85 -8.50
N VAL A 26 0.50 -1.67 -7.37
CA VAL A 26 1.44 -2.66 -6.83
C VAL A 26 0.71 -3.99 -6.56
N LYS A 27 -0.50 -3.96 -6.01
CA LYS A 27 -1.29 -5.17 -5.81
C LYS A 27 -1.56 -5.91 -7.13
N SER A 28 -1.92 -5.19 -8.19
CA SER A 28 -2.16 -5.76 -9.52
C SER A 28 -0.87 -6.34 -10.14
N ASP A 29 0.26 -5.64 -10.02
CA ASP A 29 1.55 -6.10 -10.57
C ASP A 29 2.05 -7.40 -9.89
N PHE A 30 1.64 -7.66 -8.64
CA PHE A 30 2.05 -8.83 -7.86
C PHE A 30 0.93 -9.87 -7.65
N GLU A 31 -0.21 -9.75 -8.34
CA GLU A 31 -1.39 -10.61 -8.16
C GLU A 31 -1.12 -12.09 -8.50
N GLU A 32 -0.22 -12.36 -9.45
CA GLU A 32 0.12 -13.72 -9.89
C GLU A 32 0.90 -14.51 -8.83
N ASN A 33 1.79 -13.83 -8.09
CA ASN A 33 2.77 -14.46 -7.20
C ASN A 33 2.50 -14.22 -5.72
N THR A 34 1.60 -13.29 -5.38
CA THR A 34 1.36 -12.87 -4.00
C THR A 34 -0.13 -12.76 -3.68
N LYS A 35 -0.48 -13.06 -2.42
CA LYS A 35 -1.80 -12.86 -1.84
C LYS A 35 -1.76 -11.64 -0.92
N VAL A 36 -2.77 -10.79 -1.00
CA VAL A 36 -2.94 -9.68 -0.04
C VAL A 36 -3.39 -10.26 1.31
N GLU A 37 -2.57 -10.05 2.34
CA GLU A 37 -2.89 -10.44 3.72
C GLU A 37 -3.50 -9.26 4.48
N LEU A 38 -3.02 -8.04 4.21
CA LEU A 38 -3.59 -6.80 4.73
C LEU A 38 -3.76 -5.79 3.60
N GLU A 39 -5.00 -5.36 3.39
CA GLU A 39 -5.35 -4.30 2.46
C GLU A 39 -4.70 -2.96 2.86
N PRO A 40 -4.48 -2.05 1.90
CA PRO A 40 -3.95 -0.71 2.16
C PRO A 40 -4.74 0.03 3.24
N LYS A 41 -4.09 0.31 4.38
CA LYS A 41 -4.71 1.05 5.48
C LYS A 41 -3.85 2.23 5.90
N LEU A 42 -4.50 3.36 6.16
CA LEU A 42 -3.85 4.54 6.71
C LEU A 42 -3.64 4.37 8.23
N GLU A 43 -2.39 4.37 8.66
CA GLU A 43 -1.96 4.38 10.05
C GLU A 43 -1.17 5.68 10.31
N GLY A 44 -1.88 6.68 10.84
CA GLY A 44 -1.32 8.00 11.11
C GLY A 44 -0.88 8.73 9.84
N ARG A 45 0.44 8.86 9.63
CA ARG A 45 1.03 9.50 8.43
C ARG A 45 1.59 8.49 7.44
N GLN A 46 1.24 7.23 7.62
CA GLN A 46 1.71 6.12 6.78
C GLN A 46 0.52 5.35 6.24
N MET A 47 0.67 4.76 5.05
CA MET A 47 -0.27 3.81 4.49
C MET A 47 0.47 2.51 4.28
N THR A 48 -0.08 1.43 4.82
CA THR A 48 0.60 0.14 4.90
C THR A 48 -0.23 -0.93 4.22
N MET A 49 0.43 -1.79 3.43
CA MET A 49 -0.14 -2.98 2.81
C MET A 49 0.79 -4.16 3.09
N VAL A 50 0.25 -5.36 3.31
CA VAL A 50 1.06 -6.57 3.48
C VAL A 50 0.68 -7.62 2.44
N LEU A 51 1.70 -8.04 1.69
CA LEU A 51 1.64 -9.10 0.69
C LEU A 51 2.32 -10.35 1.27
N ALA A 52 1.69 -11.50 1.10
CA ALA A 52 2.28 -12.79 1.39
C ALA A 52 2.57 -13.50 0.05
N PRO A 53 3.77 -14.08 -0.17
CA PRO A 53 3.97 -14.96 -1.31
C PRO A 53 3.00 -16.16 -1.19
N ARG A 54 2.53 -16.66 -2.33
CA ARG A 54 1.79 -17.93 -2.39
C ARG A 54 2.67 -19.11 -1.96
#